data_AF-A0A948G309-F1
#
_entry.id   AF-A0A948G309-F1
#
_cell.length_a   1.000
_cell.length_b   1.000
_cell.length_c   1.000
_cell.angle_alpha   90.00
_cell.angle_beta   90.00
_cell.angle_gamma   90.00
#
_symmetry.space_group_name_H-M   'P 1'
#
loop_
_entity.id
_entity.type
_entity.pdbx_description
1 polymer ?
#
loop_
_entity_poly.entity_id
_entity_poly.type
_entity_poly.pdbx_seq_one_letter_code
_entity_poly.pdbx_strand_id
1 'polypeptide(L)'
;METYDVVQKLQRFITDHDLPKTDIALYGIKCPYCGKSDRIRELEDPNELEGIIDPEDIKTYSDCCVALSLSMGSLGVCKFCQNPLRISVKGGKAEAIA
;
A
#
# COMPACT_ATOMS: atom_id res chain seq x y z
N MET A 1 14.91 12.38 -2.21
CA MET A 1 13.68 11.95 -2.89
C MET A 1 12.55 12.57 -2.10
N GLU A 2 11.74 13.43 -2.71
CA GLU A 2 10.61 14.03 -1.99
C GLU A 2 9.55 12.94 -1.73
N THR A 3 8.87 12.98 -0.59
CA THR A 3 7.87 11.96 -0.19
C THR A 3 6.84 11.71 -1.29
N TYR A 4 6.45 12.78 -2.00
CA TYR A 4 5.54 12.72 -3.14
C TYR A 4 6.03 11.80 -4.27
N ASP A 5 7.29 11.91 -4.69
CA ASP A 5 7.86 11.05 -5.73
C ASP A 5 7.83 9.58 -5.32
N VAL A 6 8.10 9.30 -4.04
CA VAL A 6 8.10 7.94 -3.49
C VAL A 6 6.68 7.36 -3.48
N VAL A 7 5.69 8.17 -3.07
CA VAL A 7 4.27 7.79 -3.09
C VAL A 7 3.79 7.51 -4.52
N GLN A 8 4.16 8.35 -5.49
CA GLN A 8 3.80 8.11 -6.90
C GLN A 8 4.46 6.85 -7.45
N LYS A 9 5.74 6.62 -7.12
CA LYS A 9 6.45 5.40 -7.52
C LYS A 9 5.79 4.16 -6.94
N LEU A 10 5.40 4.20 -5.67
CA LEU A 10 4.68 3.12 -4.99
C LEU A 10 3.29 2.90 -5.60
N GLN A 11 2.53 3.96 -5.86
CA GLN A 11 1.22 3.86 -6.51
C GLN A 11 1.31 3.20 -7.88
N ARG A 12 2.32 3.57 -8.67
CA ARG A 12 2.58 2.98 -9.97
C ARG A 12 2.93 1.50 -9.85
N PHE A 13 3.83 1.15 -8.92
CA PHE A 13 4.16 -0.24 -8.62
C PHE A 13 2.93 -1.08 -8.29
N ILE A 14 2.07 -0.59 -7.39
CA ILE A 14 0.83 -1.27 -6.99
C ILE A 14 -0.08 -1.51 -8.20
N THR A 15 -0.15 -0.53 -9.11
CA THR A 15 -1.00 -0.61 -10.30
C THR A 15 -0.42 -1.56 -11.34
N ASP A 16 0.87 -1.44 -11.64
CA ASP A 16 1.57 -2.22 -12.67
C ASP A 16 1.63 -3.72 -12.28
N HIS A 17 1.79 -4.02 -10.99
CA HIS A 17 1.78 -5.38 -10.48
C HIS A 17 0.43 -5.86 -9.98
N ASP A 18 -0.67 -5.09 -10.11
CA ASP A 18 -2.01 -5.42 -9.61
C ASP A 18 -1.98 -5.95 -8.16
N LEU A 19 -1.47 -5.12 -7.25
CA LEU A 19 -1.40 -5.41 -5.82
C LEU A 19 -2.61 -4.84 -5.04
N PRO A 20 -2.98 -5.44 -3.91
CA PRO A 20 -2.45 -6.70 -3.37
C PRO A 20 -2.96 -7.93 -4.13
N LYS A 21 -2.19 -9.01 -4.10
CA LYS A 21 -2.59 -10.34 -4.60
C LYS A 21 -3.62 -10.99 -3.71
N THR A 22 -3.60 -10.67 -2.44
CA THR A 22 -4.52 -11.15 -1.43
C THR A 22 -5.78 -10.28 -1.41
N ASP A 23 -6.95 -10.88 -1.67
CA ASP A 23 -8.23 -10.16 -1.66
C ASP A 23 -8.86 -10.08 -0.26
N ILE A 24 -8.10 -9.59 0.71
CA ILE A 24 -8.63 -9.31 2.07
C ILE A 24 -8.90 -7.81 2.18
N ALA A 25 -10.19 -7.47 2.24
CA ALA A 25 -10.63 -6.11 2.46
C ALA A 25 -10.86 -5.84 3.96
N LEU A 26 -10.35 -4.70 4.42
CA LEU A 26 -10.62 -4.16 5.74
C LEU A 26 -11.96 -3.42 5.72
N TYR A 27 -12.90 -3.88 6.54
CA TYR A 27 -14.23 -3.29 6.70
C TYR A 27 -14.22 -2.15 7.72
N GLY A 28 -15.10 -1.16 7.53
CA GLY A 28 -15.27 -0.01 8.42
C GLY A 28 -14.19 1.06 8.31
N ILE A 29 -13.17 0.86 7.47
CA ILE A 29 -12.08 1.83 7.26
C ILE A 29 -12.41 2.74 6.06
N LYS A 30 -12.34 4.05 6.28
CA LYS A 30 -12.58 5.08 5.26
C LYS A 30 -11.27 5.55 4.63
N CYS A 31 -11.22 5.60 3.30
CA CYS A 31 -10.10 6.16 2.55
C CYS A 31 -10.00 7.68 2.80
N PRO A 32 -8.82 8.20 3.20
CA PRO A 32 -8.63 9.63 3.40
C PRO A 32 -8.61 10.44 2.10
N TYR A 33 -8.31 9.80 0.96
CA TYR A 33 -8.23 10.48 -0.34
C TYR A 33 -9.59 10.61 -1.04
N CYS A 34 -10.35 9.52 -1.16
CA CYS A 34 -11.61 9.51 -1.91
C CYS A 34 -12.86 9.46 -1.04
N GLY A 35 -12.70 9.30 0.28
CA GLY A 35 -13.81 9.24 1.23
C GLY A 35 -14.64 7.95 1.18
N LYS A 36 -14.31 6.97 0.33
CA LYS A 36 -15.01 5.68 0.25
C LYS A 36 -14.52 4.71 1.33
N SER A 37 -15.41 3.84 1.81
CA SER A 37 -15.11 2.82 2.83
C SER A 37 -15.09 1.39 2.27
N ASP A 38 -14.72 0.42 3.11
CA ASP A 38 -14.95 -1.02 2.96
C ASP A 38 -14.22 -1.73 1.80
N ARG A 39 -13.28 -1.03 1.16
CA ARG A 39 -12.44 -1.54 0.06
C ARG A 39 -10.98 -1.10 0.20
N ILE A 40 -10.52 -0.94 1.44
CA ILE A 40 -9.09 -0.81 1.74
C ILE A 40 -8.54 -2.22 1.87
N ARG A 41 -7.45 -2.52 1.17
CA ARG A 41 -6.77 -3.80 1.26
C ARG A 41 -5.35 -3.59 1.80
N GLU A 42 -4.90 -4.50 2.64
CA GLU A 42 -3.51 -4.52 3.11
C GLU A 42 -2.58 -4.95 1.97
N LEU A 43 -1.43 -4.29 1.86
CA LEU A 43 -0.38 -4.73 0.93
C LEU A 43 0.50 -5.77 1.61
N GLU A 44 0.89 -6.78 0.83
CA GLU A 44 1.79 -7.83 1.28
C GLU A 44 3.18 -7.30 1.69
N ASP A 45 3.82 -8.03 2.60
CA ASP A 45 5.23 -7.85 2.88
C ASP A 45 6.07 -8.20 1.62
N PRO A 46 7.19 -7.52 1.34
CA PRO A 46 8.05 -7.85 0.22
C PRO A 46 8.45 -9.34 0.15
N ASN A 47 8.63 -10.00 1.30
CA ASN A 47 8.98 -11.42 1.35
C ASN A 47 7.83 -12.33 0.89
N GLU A 48 6.58 -11.90 1.04
CA GLU A 48 5.40 -12.66 0.55
C GLU A 48 5.23 -12.55 -0.98
N LEU A 49 5.88 -11.56 -1.61
CA LEU A 49 5.87 -11.35 -3.06
C LEU A 49 7.02 -12.08 -3.77
N GLU A 50 7.96 -12.66 -3.03
CA GLU A 50 9.07 -13.44 -3.59
C GLU A 50 8.56 -14.62 -4.42
N GLY A 51 9.05 -14.71 -5.66
CA GLY A 51 8.62 -15.74 -6.63
C GLY A 51 7.31 -15.42 -7.35
N ILE A 52 6.62 -14.34 -7.00
CA ILE A 52 5.43 -13.81 -7.72
C ILE A 52 5.83 -12.61 -8.59
N ILE A 53 6.69 -11.74 -8.06
CA ILE A 53 7.21 -10.53 -8.72
C ILE A 53 8.72 -10.65 -8.91
N ASP A 54 9.25 -9.99 -9.93
CA ASP A 54 10.69 -9.95 -10.20
C ASP A 54 11.47 -9.38 -9.00
N PRO A 55 12.65 -9.93 -8.66
CA PRO A 55 13.43 -9.49 -7.50
C PRO A 55 13.83 -8.00 -7.55
N GLU A 56 14.06 -7.45 -8.75
CA GLU A 56 14.39 -6.03 -8.93
C GLU A 56 13.20 -5.11 -8.59
N ASP A 57 11.99 -5.58 -8.89
CA ASP A 57 10.73 -4.90 -8.61
C ASP A 57 10.40 -4.99 -7.12
N ILE A 58 10.58 -6.16 -6.50
CA ILE A 58 10.45 -6.34 -5.03
C ILE A 58 11.43 -5.41 -4.30
N LYS A 59 12.67 -5.30 -4.78
CA LYS A 59 13.64 -4.36 -4.20
C LYS A 59 13.13 -2.92 -4.29
N THR A 60 12.57 -2.53 -5.43
CA THR A 60 11.97 -1.20 -5.62
C THR A 60 10.83 -0.94 -4.64
N TYR A 61 9.95 -1.92 -4.44
CA TYR A 61 8.86 -1.85 -3.48
C TYR A 61 9.36 -1.69 -2.04
N SER A 62 10.32 -2.53 -1.63
CA SER A 62 10.95 -2.45 -0.31
C SER A 62 11.62 -1.08 -0.08
N ASP A 63 12.35 -0.57 -1.07
CA ASP A 63 13.00 0.75 -0.99
C ASP A 63 11.97 1.87 -0.79
N CYS A 64 10.79 1.79 -1.44
CA CYS A 64 9.70 2.74 -1.24
C CYS A 64 9.10 2.65 0.17
N CYS A 65 8.86 1.44 0.67
CA CYS A 65 8.32 1.23 2.02
C CYS A 65 9.26 1.79 3.11
N VAL A 66 10.57 1.56 2.97
CA VAL A 66 11.60 2.10 3.88
C VAL A 66 11.64 3.62 3.80
N ALA A 67 11.65 4.19 2.59
CA ALA A 67 11.69 5.63 2.40
C ALA A 67 10.47 6.35 3.00
N LEU A 68 9.31 5.70 3.03
CA LEU A 68 8.08 6.24 3.62
C LEU A 68 7.94 5.92 5.13
N SER A 69 8.95 5.30 5.76
CA SER A 69 8.90 4.87 7.18
C SER A 69 7.63 4.07 7.51
N LEU A 70 7.20 3.23 6.57
CA LEU A 70 6.03 2.38 6.73
C LEU A 70 6.47 1.06 7.35
N SER A 71 5.88 0.70 8.49
CA SER A 71 6.01 -0.65 9.01
C SER A 71 5.29 -1.62 8.06
N MET A 72 5.94 -2.73 7.73
CA MET A 72 5.31 -3.82 6.99
C MET A 72 4.08 -4.32 7.79
N GLY A 73 2.93 -4.44 7.13
CA GLY A 73 1.62 -4.68 7.78
C GLY A 73 0.86 -3.43 8.25
N SER A 74 1.38 -2.23 7.97
CA SER A 74 0.66 -0.96 8.17
C SER A 74 0.42 -0.20 6.86
N LEU A 75 0.61 -0.87 5.73
CA LEU A 75 0.43 -0.29 4.41
C LEU A 75 -0.78 -0.93 3.74
N GLY A 76 -1.63 -0.10 3.18
CA GLY A 76 -2.76 -0.55 2.37
C GLY A 76 -2.93 0.28 1.12
N VAL A 77 -3.87 -0.15 0.30
CA VAL A 77 -4.31 0.55 -0.90
C VAL A 77 -5.82 0.60 -0.94
N CYS A 78 -6.36 1.73 -1.40
CA CYS A 78 -7.79 1.84 -1.69
C CYS A 78 -8.08 1.28 -3.09
N LYS A 79 -8.99 0.30 -3.22
CA LYS A 79 -9.38 -0.26 -4.52
C LYS A 79 -9.97 0.79 -5.49
N PHE A 80 -10.51 1.90 -4.98
CA PHE A 80 -11.18 2.90 -5.81
C PHE A 80 -10.23 3.93 -6.42
N CYS A 81 -9.31 4.47 -5.62
CA CYS A 81 -8.39 5.52 -6.07
C CYS A 81 -6.95 5.03 -6.21
N GLN A 82 -6.68 3.76 -5.89
CA GLN A 82 -5.37 3.10 -5.92
C GLN A 82 -4.27 3.87 -5.18
N ASN A 83 -4.63 4.78 -4.27
CA ASN A 83 -3.66 5.51 -3.49
C ASN A 83 -3.15 4.61 -2.34
N PRO A 84 -1.82 4.54 -2.14
CA PRO A 84 -1.25 3.93 -0.95
C PRO A 84 -1.59 4.80 0.27
N LEU A 85 -1.86 4.13 1.38
CA LEU A 85 -2.32 4.73 2.63
C LEU A 85 -1.79 3.93 3.80
N ARG A 86 -1.55 4.63 4.91
CA ARG A 86 -1.16 3.97 6.16
C ARG A 86 -2.40 3.42 6.83
N ILE A 87 -2.40 2.16 7.19
CA ILE A 87 -3.48 1.50 7.93
C ILE A 87 -3.05 1.24 9.37
N SER A 88 -3.97 1.47 10.30
CA SER A 88 -3.85 1.03 11.68
C SER A 88 -4.98 0.03 11.93
N VAL A 89 -4.70 -1.26 11.77
CA VAL A 89 -5.70 -2.33 11.95
C VAL A 89 -6.28 -2.30 13.37
N LYS A 90 -5.44 -2.10 14.39
CA LYS A 90 -5.90 -1.92 15.79
C LYS A 90 -6.74 -0.66 16.00
N GLY A 91 -6.49 0.38 15.22
CA GLY A 91 -7.21 1.65 15.30
C GLY A 91 -8.44 1.75 14.41
N GLY A 92 -8.64 0.80 13.48
CA GLY A 92 -9.69 0.86 12.46
C GLY A 92 -9.61 2.10 11.57
N LYS A 93 -8.40 2.60 11.31
CA LYS A 93 -8.18 3.89 10.63
C LYS A 93 -7.21 3.75 9.46
N ALA A 94 -7.41 4.63 8.48
CA ALA A 94 -6.50 4.85 7.36
C ALA A 94 -6.07 6.32 7.32
N GLU A 95 -4.80 6.56 7.04
CA GLU A 95 -4.18 7.88 7.01
C GLU A 95 -3.45 8.10 5.68
N ALA A 96 -3.41 9.34 5.22
CA ALA A 96 -2.64 9.71 4.05
C ALA A 96 -1.15 9.59 4.35
N ILE A 97 -0.35 9.24 3.33
CA ILE A 97 1.10 9.23 3.42
C ILE A 97 1.55 10.65 3.07
N ALA A 98 2.12 11.37 4.04
CA ALA A 98 2.53 12.77 3.94
C ALA A 98 4.03 12.90 4.17
#